data_AF-A0A8I0AJ22-F1
#
_entry.id   AF-A0A8I0AJ22-F1
#
_cell.length_a   1.000
_cell.length_b   1.000
_cell.length_c   1.000
_cell.angle_alpha   90.00
_cell.angle_beta   90.00
_cell.angle_gamma   90.00
#
_symmetry.space_group_name_H-M   'P 1'
#
loop_
_entity.id
_entity.type
_entity.pdbx_description
1 polymer ?
#
loop_
_entity_poly.entity_id
_entity_poly.type
_entity_poly.pdbx_seq_one_letter_code
_entity_poly.pdbx_strand_id
1 'polypeptide(L)'
;MKENKKLETSNTEVVAEPPIQIIDNRREIDDLSDAELKELEKELEQYDKDMWRHLDCLQKYKHIGEEIPKDVPFTEYFGYIIRNFRNPKPRKEWTVRDYKVDAAKKARKMAAFTIKDHGYKEPLTDRQKRVVERIRNGTDFHVFNSMEEIRKRFK
;
A
#
# COMPACT_ATOMS: atom_id res chain seq x y z
N MET A 1 -40.58 -45.01 21.65
CA MET A 1 -39.66 -44.72 20.54
C MET A 1 -39.98 -43.32 19.99
N LYS A 2 -39.07 -42.37 20.15
CA LYS A 2 -39.01 -41.13 19.38
C LYS A 2 -37.53 -40.89 19.08
N GLU A 3 -37.16 -41.14 17.83
CA GLU A 3 -35.83 -40.88 17.30
C GLU A 3 -35.61 -39.38 17.22
N ASN A 4 -34.65 -38.85 17.99
CA ASN A 4 -34.17 -37.49 17.79
C ASN A 4 -32.97 -37.54 16.87
N LYS A 5 -33.23 -37.13 15.62
CA LYS A 5 -32.28 -37.05 14.52
C LYS A 5 -31.17 -36.04 14.85
N LYS A 6 -29.94 -36.54 14.71
CA LYS A 6 -28.65 -35.88 14.86
C LYS A 6 -28.58 -34.58 14.02
N LEU A 7 -28.31 -33.43 14.65
CA LEU A 7 -27.90 -32.21 13.95
C LEU A 7 -26.37 -32.21 13.90
N GLU A 8 -25.85 -32.65 12.76
CA GLU A 8 -24.44 -32.50 12.42
C GLU A 8 -24.17 -31.02 12.16
N THR A 9 -23.36 -30.41 13.03
CA THR A 9 -22.75 -29.10 12.77
C THR A 9 -21.77 -29.29 11.63
N SER A 10 -22.18 -28.94 10.42
CA SER A 10 -21.27 -28.78 9.29
C SER A 10 -20.24 -27.72 9.67
N ASN A 11 -19.02 -28.16 9.94
CA ASN A 11 -17.85 -27.30 9.92
C ASN A 11 -17.78 -26.71 8.52
N THR A 12 -18.28 -25.48 8.33
CA THR A 12 -17.98 -24.68 7.16
C THR A 12 -16.50 -24.37 7.25
N GLU A 13 -15.72 -25.26 6.66
CA GLU A 13 -14.33 -25.06 6.30
C GLU A 13 -14.25 -23.70 5.62
N VAL A 14 -13.72 -22.70 6.34
CA VAL A 14 -13.38 -21.41 5.76
C VAL A 14 -12.25 -21.72 4.79
N VAL A 15 -12.61 -21.99 3.54
CA VAL A 15 -11.67 -22.13 2.44
C VAL A 15 -10.91 -20.82 2.40
N ALA A 16 -9.70 -20.81 2.96
CA ALA A 16 -8.81 -19.68 2.90
C ALA A 16 -8.52 -19.43 1.42
N GLU A 17 -9.13 -18.40 0.86
CA GLU A 17 -8.85 -17.99 -0.51
C GLU A 17 -7.33 -17.76 -0.65
N PRO A 18 -6.70 -18.26 -1.72
CA PRO A 18 -5.27 -18.07 -1.93
C PRO A 18 -4.96 -16.57 -1.92
N PRO A 19 -3.83 -16.15 -1.32
CA PRO A 19 -3.45 -14.74 -1.27
C PRO A 19 -3.43 -14.18 -2.69
N ILE A 20 -4.24 -13.14 -2.92
CA ILE A 20 -4.41 -12.59 -4.25
C ILE A 20 -3.10 -11.92 -4.66
N GLN A 21 -2.35 -12.59 -5.53
CA GLN A 21 -1.10 -12.08 -6.08
C GLN A 21 -1.43 -10.90 -7.00
N ILE A 22 -1.14 -9.71 -6.50
CA ILE A 22 -1.19 -8.50 -7.30
C ILE A 22 0.11 -8.45 -8.07
N ILE A 23 0.04 -8.79 -9.35
CA ILE A 23 1.20 -8.75 -10.23
C ILE A 23 1.50 -7.28 -10.53
N ASP A 24 2.58 -6.75 -9.95
CA ASP A 24 3.17 -5.46 -10.31
C ASP A 24 4.50 -5.72 -11.03
N ASN A 25 4.46 -5.56 -12.36
CA ASN A 25 5.59 -5.82 -13.25
C ASN A 25 6.62 -4.68 -13.29
N ARG A 26 6.40 -3.58 -12.55
CA ARG A 26 7.40 -2.51 -12.44
C ARG A 26 8.62 -3.04 -11.69
N ARG A 27 9.80 -2.59 -12.12
CA ARG A 27 11.06 -2.86 -11.41
C ARG A 27 11.08 -2.11 -10.08
N GLU A 28 11.67 -2.70 -9.05
CA GLU A 28 11.83 -2.02 -7.76
C GLU A 28 12.88 -0.93 -7.89
N ILE A 29 12.64 0.23 -7.27
CA ILE A 29 13.62 1.32 -7.29
C ILE A 29 14.93 0.94 -6.58
N ASP A 30 14.84 -0.02 -5.66
CA ASP A 30 15.97 -0.56 -4.91
C ASP A 30 16.85 -1.48 -5.78
N ASP A 31 16.30 -2.03 -6.87
CA ASP A 31 17.05 -2.84 -7.85
C ASP A 31 17.79 -2.00 -8.89
N LEU A 32 17.62 -0.67 -8.90
CA LEU A 32 18.32 0.22 -9.84
C LEU A 32 19.79 0.36 -9.45
N SER A 33 20.66 0.25 -10.46
CA SER A 33 22.10 0.52 -10.31
C SER A 33 22.37 2.00 -10.08
N ASP A 34 23.56 2.31 -9.56
CA ASP A 34 23.96 3.71 -9.30
C ASP A 34 24.00 4.55 -10.59
N ALA A 35 24.33 3.93 -11.73
CA ALA A 35 24.29 4.61 -13.03
C ALA A 35 22.86 4.98 -13.44
N GLU A 36 21.92 4.03 -13.31
CA GLU A 36 20.50 4.25 -13.60
C GLU A 36 19.89 5.31 -12.68
N LEU A 37 20.25 5.29 -11.39
CA LEU A 37 19.81 6.31 -10.43
C LEU A 37 20.34 7.69 -10.78
N LYS A 38 21.60 7.79 -11.23
CA LYS A 38 22.19 9.07 -11.63
C LYS A 38 21.58 9.62 -12.91
N GLU A 39 21.19 8.77 -13.85
CA GLU A 39 20.42 9.17 -15.03
C GLU A 39 19.02 9.65 -14.62
N LEU A 40 18.34 8.91 -13.74
CA LEU A 40 17.04 9.30 -13.20
C LEU A 40 17.12 10.61 -12.41
N GLU A 41 18.18 10.83 -11.64
CA GLU A 41 18.42 12.09 -10.91
C GLU A 41 18.54 13.27 -11.88
N LYS A 42 19.31 13.13 -12.97
CA LYS A 42 19.39 14.15 -14.02
C LYS A 42 18.05 14.40 -14.72
N GLU A 43 17.26 13.35 -14.98
CA GLU A 43 15.90 13.49 -15.53
C GLU A 43 14.99 14.23 -14.54
N LEU A 44 15.20 14.08 -13.23
CA LEU A 44 14.39 14.74 -12.21
C LEU A 44 14.85 16.17 -11.89
N GLU A 45 16.13 16.51 -12.07
CA GLU A 45 16.68 17.87 -11.85
C GLU A 45 15.97 18.95 -12.68
N GLN A 46 15.40 18.59 -13.82
CA GLN A 46 14.63 19.52 -14.67
C GLN A 46 13.24 19.86 -14.12
N TYR A 47 12.79 19.17 -13.06
CA TYR A 47 11.49 19.35 -12.45
C TYR A 47 11.64 19.79 -10.99
N ASP A 48 10.81 20.74 -10.56
CA ASP A 48 10.72 21.02 -9.12
C ASP A 48 10.27 19.76 -8.38
N LYS A 49 10.87 19.52 -7.21
CA LYS A 49 10.59 18.37 -6.33
C LYS A 49 9.13 18.27 -5.86
N ASP A 50 8.34 19.33 -6.05
CA ASP A 50 6.92 19.40 -5.72
C ASP A 50 6.00 19.32 -6.97
N MET A 51 6.57 19.27 -8.18
CA MET A 51 5.79 19.13 -9.40
C MET A 51 5.32 17.69 -9.61
N TRP A 52 4.10 17.56 -10.13
CA TRP A 52 3.52 16.27 -10.50
C TRP A 52 4.41 15.48 -11.47
N ARG A 53 5.14 16.16 -12.37
CA ARG A 53 6.09 15.52 -13.31
C ARG A 53 7.23 14.78 -12.61
N HIS A 54 7.74 15.31 -11.50
CA HIS A 54 8.76 14.62 -10.69
C HIS A 54 8.20 13.31 -10.11
N LEU A 55 6.95 13.31 -9.66
CA LEU A 55 6.28 12.09 -9.17
C LEU A 55 5.98 11.12 -10.31
N ASP A 56 5.62 11.61 -11.49
CA ASP A 56 5.28 10.79 -12.66
C ASP A 56 6.50 9.98 -13.16
N CYS A 57 7.68 10.60 -13.22
CA CYS A 57 8.93 9.89 -13.54
C CYS A 57 9.23 8.76 -12.54
N LEU A 58 8.98 8.98 -11.24
CA LEU A 58 9.19 7.96 -10.20
C LEU A 58 8.15 6.83 -10.22
N GLN A 59 6.98 7.02 -10.85
CA GLN A 59 5.93 6.01 -10.91
C GLN A 59 6.27 4.83 -11.82
N LYS A 60 7.24 4.99 -12.73
CA LYS A 60 7.80 3.92 -13.56
C LYS A 60 8.36 2.77 -12.70
N TYR A 61 8.78 3.08 -11.48
CA TYR A 61 9.35 2.13 -10.52
C TYR A 61 8.37 1.86 -9.38
N LYS A 62 8.41 0.66 -8.79
CA LYS A 62 7.71 0.34 -7.54
C LYS A 62 8.68 0.40 -6.35
N HIS A 63 8.13 0.43 -5.14
CA HIS A 63 8.91 0.27 -3.92
C HIS A 63 8.11 -0.59 -2.94
N ILE A 64 8.71 -1.65 -2.42
CA ILE A 64 8.09 -2.47 -1.37
C ILE A 64 8.51 -1.87 -0.03
N GLY A 65 7.54 -1.22 0.64
CA GLY A 65 7.76 -0.64 1.95
C GLY A 65 7.72 -1.68 3.08
N GLU A 66 7.99 -1.23 4.29
CA GLU A 66 7.95 -2.06 5.49
C GLU A 66 6.57 -2.71 5.74
N GLU A 67 6.54 -3.92 6.29
CA GLU A 67 5.31 -4.63 6.63
C GLU A 67 4.74 -4.16 7.97
N ILE A 68 3.41 -4.01 8.05
CA ILE A 68 2.68 -3.80 9.31
C ILE A 68 2.41 -5.18 9.92
N PRO A 69 2.70 -5.39 11.22
CA PRO A 69 2.39 -6.62 11.92
C PRO A 69 0.91 -7.02 11.79
N LYS A 70 0.65 -8.33 11.63
CA LYS A 70 -0.70 -8.87 11.36
C LYS A 70 -1.69 -8.70 12.52
N ASP A 71 -1.18 -8.49 13.73
CA ASP A 71 -1.94 -8.25 14.95
C ASP A 71 -2.43 -6.81 15.08
N VAL A 72 -1.89 -5.87 14.29
CA VAL A 72 -2.39 -4.49 14.25
C VAL A 72 -3.73 -4.49 13.51
N PRO A 73 -4.82 -3.99 14.11
CA PRO A 73 -6.10 -3.88 13.41
C PRO A 73 -5.99 -2.96 12.18
N PHE A 74 -6.62 -3.33 11.07
CA PHE A 74 -6.55 -2.53 9.84
C PHE A 74 -7.09 -1.10 10.02
N THR A 75 -8.01 -0.90 10.96
CA THR A 75 -8.55 0.41 11.37
C THR A 75 -7.50 1.32 12.02
N GLU A 76 -6.40 0.74 12.52
CA GLU A 76 -5.29 1.45 13.16
C GLU A 76 -4.09 1.69 12.25
N TYR A 77 -4.07 1.12 11.04
CA TYR A 77 -2.94 1.24 10.11
C TYR A 77 -2.51 2.69 9.85
N PHE A 78 -3.46 3.63 9.74
CA PHE A 78 -3.14 5.05 9.57
C PHE A 78 -2.29 5.58 10.73
N GLY A 79 -2.69 5.27 11.97
CA GLY A 79 -1.97 5.68 13.17
C GLY A 79 -0.64 4.96 13.33
N TYR A 80 -0.56 3.69 12.91
CA TYR A 80 0.67 2.90 12.93
C TYR A 80 1.72 3.46 11.96
N ILE A 81 1.33 3.73 10.71
CA ILE A 81 2.23 4.28 9.68
C ILE A 81 2.84 5.62 10.13
N ILE A 82 2.03 6.51 10.72
CA ILE A 82 2.51 7.84 11.18
C ILE A 82 3.53 7.72 12.32
N ARG A 83 3.33 6.75 13.21
CA ARG A 83 4.18 6.54 14.38
C ARG A 83 5.49 5.86 14.01
N ASN A 84 5.44 4.87 13.12
CA ASN A 84 6.56 3.96 12.88
C ASN A 84 7.35 4.28 11.60
N PHE A 85 6.72 4.77 10.53
CA PHE A 85 7.39 4.90 9.22
C PHE A 85 7.85 6.35 8.96
N ARG A 86 8.93 6.77 9.64
CA ARG A 86 9.52 8.10 9.46
C ARG A 86 10.75 8.05 8.56
N ASN A 87 10.88 9.03 7.67
CA ASN A 87 12.15 9.21 6.96
C ASN A 87 13.09 9.96 7.93
N PRO A 88 14.25 9.39 8.30
CA PRO A 88 15.15 10.03 9.25
C PRO A 88 15.88 11.25 8.66
N LYS A 89 15.98 11.34 7.34
CA LYS A 89 16.74 12.40 6.66
C LYS A 89 15.89 13.65 6.40
N PRO A 90 16.45 14.86 6.51
CA PRO A 90 15.77 16.07 6.07
C PRO A 90 15.59 16.06 4.54
N ARG A 91 14.48 16.65 4.06
CA ARG A 91 14.11 16.62 2.62
C ARG A 91 15.19 17.17 1.67
N LYS A 92 16.05 18.06 2.15
CA LYS A 92 17.16 18.63 1.37
C LYS A 92 18.22 17.59 0.97
N GLU A 93 18.36 16.52 1.76
CA GLU A 93 19.33 15.44 1.57
C GLU A 93 18.72 14.20 0.90
N TRP A 94 17.45 14.27 0.49
CA TRP A 94 16.77 13.13 -0.13
C TRP A 94 17.34 12.83 -1.50
N THR A 95 17.72 11.57 -1.68
CA THR A 95 18.02 10.96 -2.97
C THR A 95 16.73 10.63 -3.74
N VAL A 96 16.88 10.26 -5.00
CA VAL A 96 15.78 9.74 -5.84
C VAL A 96 15.04 8.58 -5.17
N ARG A 97 15.77 7.66 -4.51
CA ARG A 97 15.17 6.57 -3.72
C ARG A 97 14.32 7.11 -2.56
N ASP A 98 14.86 8.06 -1.78
CA ASP A 98 14.14 8.66 -0.66
C ASP A 98 12.83 9.33 -1.11
N TYR A 99 12.82 10.00 -2.27
CA TYR A 99 11.60 10.58 -2.84
C TYR A 99 10.56 9.52 -3.21
N LYS A 100 10.98 8.40 -3.81
CA LYS A 100 10.06 7.30 -4.14
C LYS A 100 9.47 6.65 -2.90
N VAL A 101 10.31 6.39 -1.89
CA VAL A 101 9.90 5.83 -0.61
C VAL A 101 8.87 6.75 0.07
N ASP A 102 9.12 8.06 0.10
CA ASP A 102 8.19 9.03 0.67
C ASP A 102 6.86 9.09 -0.11
N ALA A 103 6.92 9.06 -1.44
CA ALA A 103 5.73 9.02 -2.29
C ALA A 103 4.87 7.77 -2.04
N ALA A 104 5.49 6.58 -2.03
CA ALA A 104 4.82 5.31 -1.74
C ALA A 104 4.20 5.32 -0.33
N LYS A 105 4.94 5.83 0.66
CA LYS A 105 4.43 5.98 2.03
C LYS A 105 3.24 6.94 2.11
N LYS A 106 3.29 8.09 1.43
CA LYS A 106 2.18 9.05 1.38
C LYS A 106 0.93 8.39 0.79
N ALA A 107 1.07 7.68 -0.33
CA ALA A 107 -0.01 6.92 -0.95
C ALA A 107 -0.63 5.90 0.01
N ARG A 108 0.21 5.08 0.67
CA ARG A 108 -0.20 4.11 1.68
C ARG A 108 -0.94 4.75 2.86
N LYS A 109 -0.44 5.88 3.34
CA LYS A 109 -1.08 6.66 4.41
C LYS A 109 -2.46 7.19 3.98
N MET A 110 -2.60 7.68 2.76
CA MET A 110 -3.90 8.17 2.25
C MET A 110 -4.94 7.03 2.13
N ALA A 111 -4.51 5.84 1.72
CA ALA A 111 -5.37 4.67 1.68
C ALA A 111 -5.82 4.23 3.07
N ALA A 112 -4.89 4.19 4.04
CA ALA A 112 -5.20 3.87 5.43
C ALA A 112 -6.14 4.92 6.07
N PHE A 113 -5.94 6.20 5.76
CA PHE A 113 -6.83 7.28 6.19
C PHE A 113 -8.26 7.07 5.66
N THR A 114 -8.40 6.77 4.36
CA THR A 114 -9.68 6.49 3.72
C THR A 114 -10.43 5.36 4.45
N ILE A 115 -9.72 4.30 4.84
CA ILE A 115 -10.32 3.19 5.60
C ILE A 115 -10.84 3.65 6.97
N LYS A 116 -10.01 4.42 7.70
CA LYS A 116 -10.37 4.94 9.01
C LYS A 116 -11.57 5.90 8.94
N ASP A 117 -11.56 6.82 7.98
CA ASP A 117 -12.54 7.91 7.86
C ASP A 117 -13.91 7.43 7.36
N HIS A 118 -13.92 6.48 6.43
CA HIS A 118 -15.16 5.95 5.86
C HIS A 118 -15.81 4.82 6.69
N GLY A 119 -15.21 4.46 7.83
CA GLY A 119 -15.84 3.58 8.82
C GLY A 119 -16.18 2.19 8.30
N TYR A 120 -15.32 1.60 7.45
CA TYR A 120 -15.55 0.24 6.95
C TYR A 120 -15.76 -0.74 8.10
N LYS A 121 -16.85 -1.51 8.01
CA LYS A 121 -17.22 -2.53 9.01
C LYS A 121 -17.02 -3.92 8.42
N GLU A 122 -16.67 -4.84 9.29
CA GLU A 122 -16.64 -6.25 8.93
C GLU A 122 -18.06 -6.79 8.65
N PRO A 123 -18.20 -7.82 7.80
CA PRO A 123 -17.14 -8.46 7.01
C PRO A 123 -16.73 -7.61 5.80
N LEU A 124 -15.42 -7.51 5.54
CA LEU A 124 -14.88 -6.81 4.37
C LEU A 124 -15.16 -7.59 3.08
N THR A 125 -15.41 -6.89 1.97
CA THR A 125 -15.43 -7.49 0.64
C THR A 125 -14.03 -7.93 0.22
N ASP A 126 -13.90 -8.89 -0.71
CA ASP A 126 -12.56 -9.37 -1.11
C ASP A 126 -11.71 -8.27 -1.73
N ARG A 127 -12.36 -7.29 -2.37
CA ARG A 127 -11.70 -6.10 -2.87
C ARG A 127 -11.12 -5.24 -1.74
N GLN A 128 -11.87 -5.04 -0.66
CA GLN A 128 -11.39 -4.31 0.51
C GLN A 128 -10.26 -5.07 1.22
N LYS A 129 -10.38 -6.40 1.38
CA LYS A 129 -9.31 -7.25 1.92
C LYS A 129 -8.01 -7.10 1.13
N ARG A 130 -8.08 -7.09 -0.22
CA ARG A 130 -6.91 -6.87 -1.08
C ARG A 130 -6.23 -5.54 -0.83
N VAL A 131 -7.00 -4.47 -0.62
CA VAL A 131 -6.40 -3.15 -0.36
C VAL A 131 -5.79 -3.10 1.03
N VAL A 132 -6.50 -3.62 2.04
CA VAL A 132 -5.97 -3.77 3.41
C VAL A 132 -4.64 -4.53 3.39
N GLU A 133 -4.56 -5.62 2.64
CA GLU A 133 -3.34 -6.43 2.56
C GLU A 133 -2.19 -5.69 1.86
N ARG A 134 -2.46 -4.90 0.81
CA ARG A 134 -1.43 -4.00 0.21
C ARG A 134 -0.92 -2.97 1.20
N ILE A 135 -1.82 -2.37 1.98
CA ILE A 135 -1.43 -1.43 3.03
C ILE A 135 -0.62 -2.16 4.09
N ARG A 136 -0.94 -3.42 4.41
CA ARG A 136 -0.22 -4.18 5.42
C ARG A 136 1.19 -4.54 4.94
N ASN A 137 1.32 -5.19 3.80
CA ASN A 137 2.59 -5.71 3.29
C ASN A 137 3.51 -4.64 2.64
N GLY A 138 3.08 -3.37 2.61
CA GLY A 138 3.88 -2.28 2.08
C GLY A 138 3.95 -2.20 0.56
N THR A 139 3.13 -2.98 -0.15
CA THR A 139 3.04 -2.91 -1.61
C THR A 139 2.63 -1.51 -2.06
N ASP A 140 3.43 -0.95 -2.96
CA ASP A 140 3.20 0.38 -3.52
C ASP A 140 1.82 0.49 -4.18
N PHE A 141 1.30 1.71 -4.15
CA PHE A 141 0.09 2.06 -4.86
C PHE A 141 0.47 2.91 -6.06
N HIS A 142 0.37 2.29 -7.25
CA HIS A 142 0.73 2.95 -8.50
C HIS A 142 -0.03 4.28 -8.73
N VAL A 143 -1.22 4.46 -8.17
CA VAL A 143 -2.03 5.66 -8.47
C VAL A 143 -2.83 6.06 -7.23
N PHE A 144 -2.31 6.98 -6.41
CA PHE A 144 -3.04 7.62 -5.30
C PHE A 144 -2.70 9.11 -5.17
N ASN A 145 -2.60 9.82 -6.29
CA ASN A 145 -2.56 11.29 -6.26
C ASN A 145 -3.98 11.91 -6.17
N SER A 146 -5.04 11.10 -6.24
CA SER A 146 -6.40 11.56 -5.97
C SER A 146 -7.13 10.65 -4.98
N MET A 147 -7.73 11.26 -3.94
CA MET A 147 -8.72 10.61 -3.06
C MET A 147 -9.84 9.95 -3.88
N GLU A 148 -10.12 10.48 -5.07
CA GLU A 148 -11.16 9.99 -5.96
C GLU A 148 -10.82 8.63 -6.60
N GLU A 149 -9.58 8.40 -7.01
CA GLU A 149 -9.15 7.09 -7.51
C GLU A 149 -9.03 6.06 -6.40
N ILE A 150 -8.64 6.48 -5.19
CA ILE A 150 -8.78 5.65 -3.99
C ILE A 150 -10.25 5.24 -3.88
N ARG A 151 -11.18 6.19 -3.83
CA ARG A 151 -12.62 5.92 -3.72
C ARG A 151 -13.15 5.02 -4.84
N LYS A 152 -12.79 5.25 -6.11
CA LYS A 152 -13.18 4.38 -7.25
C LYS A 152 -12.67 2.95 -7.09
N ARG A 153 -11.51 2.77 -6.45
CA ARG A 153 -10.93 1.46 -6.13
C ARG A 153 -11.57 0.78 -4.90
N PHE A 154 -12.40 1.50 -4.14
CA PHE A 154 -13.06 1.03 -2.91
C PHE A 154 -14.60 0.96 -2.97
N LYS A 155 -15.25 1.62 -3.95
CA LYS A 155 -16.65 1.35 -4.36
C LYS A 155 -16.67 0.13 -5.26
#